data_AF-A0AAJ1TL40-F1
#
_entry.id   AF-A0AAJ1TL40-F1
#
_cell.length_a   1.000
_cell.length_b   1.000
_cell.length_c   1.000
_cell.angle_alpha   90.00
_cell.angle_beta   90.00
_cell.angle_gamma   90.00
#
_symmetry.space_group_name_H-M   'P 1'
#
loop_
_entity.id
_entity.type
_entity.pdbx_description
1 polymer ?
#
loop_
_entity_poly.entity_id
_entity_poly.type
_entity_poly.pdbx_seq_one_letter_code
_entity_poly.pdbx_strand_id
1 'polypeptide(L)' 'MDNIVDFLKFHRKKVGLTQRQVAKLLGISRAFYSNIEGGRRKTPYENIYQLAEILEVNVETLLHYYAFRWRVWKGEEAL' A
#
# COMPACT_ATOMS: atom_id res chain seq x y z
N MET A 1 13.30 -3.39 -5.38
CA MET A 1 11.92 -3.87 -5.19
C MET A 1 11.05 -2.75 -5.73
N ASP A 2 10.69 -2.86 -7.00
CA ASP A 2 10.50 -1.65 -7.83
C ASP A 2 9.03 -1.23 -7.92
N ASN A 3 8.15 -1.93 -7.22
CA ASN A 3 6.72 -1.64 -7.18
C ASN A 3 6.15 -1.81 -5.77
N ILE A 4 5.08 -1.05 -5.50
CA ILE A 4 4.37 -1.07 -4.21
C ILE A 4 3.70 -2.42 -3.92
N VAL A 5 3.30 -3.17 -4.95
CA VAL A 5 2.58 -4.44 -4.78
C VAL A 5 3.48 -5.49 -4.12
N ASP A 6 4.69 -5.65 -4.64
CA ASP A 6 5.69 -6.57 -4.10
C ASP A 6 6.17 -6.12 -2.71
N PHE A 7 6.29 -4.80 -2.51
CA PHE A 7 6.59 -4.22 -1.19
C PHE A 7 5.54 -4.62 -0.14
N LEU A 8 4.26 -4.38 -0.42
CA LEU A 8 3.16 -4.72 0.49
C LEU A 8 3.12 -6.23 0.78
N LYS A 9 3.22 -7.05 -0.27
CA LYS A 9 3.17 -8.51 -0.15
C LYS A 9 4.36 -9.06 0.64
N PHE A 10 5.55 -8.52 0.43
CA PHE A 10 6.76 -8.91 1.15
C PHE A 10 6.65 -8.58 2.63
N HIS A 11 6.33 -7.32 2.96
CA HIS A 11 6.22 -6.90 4.36
C HIS A 11 5.09 -7.61 5.09
N ARG A 12 3.93 -7.83 4.44
CA ARG A 12 2.85 -8.63 5.03
C ARG A 12 3.31 -10.04 5.40
N LYS A 13 4.04 -10.70 4.49
CA LYS A 13 4.59 -12.04 4.75
C LYS A 13 5.66 -12.00 5.85
N LYS A 14 6.48 -10.95 5.90
CA LYS A 14 7.50 -10.75 6.93
C LYS A 14 6.90 -10.66 8.33
N VAL A 15 5.77 -9.98 8.49
CA VAL A 15 5.01 -9.91 9.75
C VAL A 15 4.07 -11.11 9.98
N GLY A 16 4.13 -12.14 9.13
CA GLY A 16 3.37 -13.40 9.31
C GLY A 16 1.86 -13.28 9.07
N LEU A 17 1.39 -12.21 8.43
CA LEU A 17 -0.04 -11.98 8.25
C LEU A 17 -0.58 -12.53 6.92
N THR A 18 -1.82 -13.00 6.93
CA THR A 18 -2.59 -13.29 5.72
C THR A 18 -3.28 -12.03 5.19
N GLN A 19 -3.67 -12.04 3.92
CA GLN A 19 -4.49 -10.95 3.34
C GLN A 19 -5.81 -10.74 4.10
N ARG A 20 -6.39 -11.81 4.66
CA ARG A 20 -7.62 -11.73 5.46
C ARG A 20 -7.40 -11.02 6.79
N GLN A 21 -6.26 -11.26 7.44
CA GLN A 21 -5.91 -10.59 8.70
C GLN A 21 -5.65 -9.10 8.48
N VAL A 22 -4.87 -8.72 7.46
CA VAL A 22 -4.66 -7.29 7.16
C VAL A 22 -5.97 -6.59 6.82
N ALA A 23 -6.83 -7.21 6.00
CA ALA A 23 -8.14 -6.66 5.69
C ALA A 23 -9.01 -6.45 6.93
N LYS A 24 -9.01 -7.43 7.86
CA LYS A 24 -9.73 -7.32 9.14
C LYS A 24 -9.20 -6.17 10.00
N LEU A 25 -7.87 -6.02 10.09
CA LEU A 25 -7.23 -4.96 10.87
C LEU A 25 -7.57 -3.57 10.30
N LEU A 26 -7.57 -3.45 8.97
CA LEU A 26 -7.96 -2.22 8.25
C LEU A 26 -9.48 -1.96 8.20
N GLY A 27 -10.33 -2.86 8.72
CA GLY A 27 -11.78 -2.71 8.63
C GLY A 27 -12.35 -2.76 7.20
N ILE A 28 -11.65 -3.40 6.25
CA ILE A 28 -12.06 -3.53 4.85
C ILE A 28 -12.34 -4.99 4.46
N SER A 29 -12.99 -5.19 3.31
CA SER A 29 -13.20 -6.55 2.81
C SER A 29 -11.87 -7.20 2.35
N ARG A 30 -11.76 -8.52 2.51
CA ARG A 30 -10.59 -9.28 2.00
C ARG A 30 -10.42 -9.11 0.49
N ALA A 31 -11.51 -9.03 -0.26
CA ALA A 31 -11.46 -8.81 -1.71
C ALA A 31 -10.86 -7.44 -2.05
N PHE A 32 -11.20 -6.40 -1.28
CA PHE A 32 -10.63 -5.06 -1.44
C PHE A 32 -9.11 -5.09 -1.21
N TYR A 33 -8.64 -5.68 -0.10
CA TYR A 33 -7.21 -5.81 0.17
C TYR A 33 -6.49 -6.67 -0.88
N SER A 34 -7.11 -7.75 -1.35
CA SER A 34 -6.57 -8.57 -2.44
C SER A 34 -6.44 -7.78 -3.75
N ASN A 35 -7.29 -6.78 -4.00
CA ASN A 35 -7.14 -5.90 -5.16
C ASN A 35 -6.03 -4.87 -4.98
N ILE A 36 -5.73 -4.46 -3.75
CA ILE A 36 -4.56 -3.64 -3.41
C ILE A 36 -3.28 -4.43 -3.69
N GLU A 37 -3.10 -5.60 -3.07
CA GLU A 37 -1.94 -6.48 -3.31
C GLU A 37 -1.93 -7.12 -4.70
N GLY A 38 -2.96 -6.92 -5.51
CA GLY A 38 -3.03 -7.33 -6.91
C GLY A 38 -2.76 -6.17 -7.87
N GLY A 39 -2.50 -4.96 -7.39
CA GLY A 39 -2.31 -3.76 -8.20
C GLY A 39 -3.55 -3.24 -8.92
N ARG A 40 -4.73 -3.85 -8.70
CA ARG A 40 -6.02 -3.46 -9.30
C ARG A 40 -6.66 -2.26 -8.61
N ARG A 41 -6.27 -1.99 -7.36
CA ARG A 41 -6.72 -0.84 -6.57
C ARG A 41 -5.53 -0.22 -5.85
N LYS A 42 -5.54 1.10 -5.67
CA LYS A 42 -4.61 1.77 -4.76
C LYS A 42 -5.14 1.68 -3.32
N THR A 43 -4.24 1.73 -2.35
CA THR A 43 -4.62 1.91 -0.94
C THR A 43 -5.24 3.30 -0.78
N PRO A 44 -6.45 3.43 -0.20
CA PRO A 44 -7.04 4.72 0.16
C PRO A 44 -6.12 5.49 1.10
N TYR A 45 -6.03 6.81 0.96
CA TYR A 45 -5.16 7.65 1.79
C TYR A 45 -5.42 7.49 3.29
N GLU A 46 -6.69 7.41 3.68
CA GLU A 46 -7.15 7.13 5.04
C GLU A 46 -6.59 5.82 5.63
N ASN A 47 -6.25 4.84 4.81
CA ASN A 47 -5.72 3.54 5.25
C ASN A 47 -4.19 3.46 5.25
N ILE A 48 -3.47 4.47 4.74
CA ILE A 48 -2.01 4.41 4.57
C ILE A 48 -1.29 4.32 5.92
N TYR A 49 -1.68 5.16 6.88
CA TYR A 49 -1.06 5.18 8.21
C TYR A 49 -1.25 3.84 8.93
N GLN A 50 -2.49 3.36 8.99
CA GLN A 50 -2.80 2.09 9.64
C GLN A 50 -2.12 0.90 8.93
N LEU A 51 -2.04 0.93 7.59
CA LEU A 51 -1.33 -0.10 6.83
C LEU A 51 0.18 -0.08 7.12
N ALA A 52 0.78 1.09 7.33
CA ALA A 52 2.19 1.21 7.70
C ALA A 52 2.46 0.56 9.06
N GLU A 53 1.60 0.82 10.05
CA GLU A 53 1.68 0.22 11.39
C GLU A 53 1.54 -1.30 11.32
N ILE A 54 0.52 -1.81 10.61
CA ILE A 54 0.27 -3.26 10.48
C ILE A 54 1.45 -3.99 9.83
N LEU A 55 2.12 -3.35 8.88
CA LEU A 55 3.23 -3.94 8.13
C LEU A 55 4.60 -3.66 8.74
N GLU A 56 4.65 -2.93 9.86
CA GLU A 56 5.88 -2.50 10.54
C GLU A 56 6.85 -1.79 9.57
N VAL A 57 6.32 -0.83 8.81
CA VAL A 57 7.10 -0.01 7.86
C VAL A 57 6.94 1.47 8.13
N ASN A 58 7.92 2.26 7.67
CA ASN A 58 7.79 3.71 7.72
C ASN A 58 6.68 4.17 6.77
N VAL A 59 5.74 4.97 7.28
CA VAL A 59 4.65 5.53 6.49
C VAL A 59 5.15 6.37 5.32
N GLU A 60 6.29 7.04 5.45
CA GLU A 60 6.94 7.83 4.40
C GLU A 60 7.28 6.96 3.19
N THR A 61 7.66 5.70 3.41
CA THR A 61 7.91 4.75 2.32
C THR A 61 6.64 4.48 1.52
N LEU A 62 5.50 4.24 2.19
CA LEU A 62 4.22 4.07 1.51
C LEU A 62 3.79 5.35 0.79
N LEU A 63 3.91 6.50 1.45
CA LEU A 63 3.59 7.80 0.87
C LEU A 63 4.44 8.07 -0.37
N HIS A 64 5.73 7.75 -0.38
CA HIS A 64 6.60 7.91 -1.55
C HIS A 64 6.08 7.11 -2.75
N TYR A 65 5.73 5.84 -2.55
CA TYR A 65 5.13 5.00 -3.61
C TYR A 65 3.81 5.57 -4.15
N TYR A 66 3.00 6.21 -3.31
CA TYR A 66 1.70 6.76 -3.73
C TYR A 66 1.81 8.18 -4.30
N ALA A 67 2.69 9.02 -3.76
CA ALA A 67 2.88 10.43 -4.11
C ALA A 67 3.62 10.62 -5.43
N PHE A 68 4.58 9.74 -5.76
CA PHE A 68 5.33 9.84 -7.01
C PHE A 68 4.41 9.73 -8.25
N ARG A 69 3.26 9.06 -8.09
CA ARG A 69 2.26 8.91 -9.17
C ARG A 69 1.30 10.11 -9.32
N TRP A 70 1.35 11.11 -8.43
CA TRP A 70 0.55 12.35 -8.56
C TRP A 70 1.26 13.43 -9.37
N ARG A 71 2.59 13.55 -9.25
CA ARG A 71 3.38 14.55 -9.98
C ARG A 71 3.30 14.37 -11.51
N VAL A 72 3.30 13.12 -11.98
CA VAL A 72 3.24 12.81 -13.43
C VAL A 72 1.88 13.16 -14.06
N TRP A 73 0.78 13.17 -13.30
CA TRP A 73 -0.55 13.48 -13.87
C TRP A 73 -0.88 14.98 -13.88
N LYS A 74 -0.13 15.82 -13.14
CA LYS A 74 -0.29 17.28 -13.14
C LYS A 74 0.55 18.02 -14.18
N GLY A 75 1.18 17.31 -15.13
CA GLY A 75 1.89 17.96 -16.23
C GLY A 75 3.09 18.81 -15.80
N GLU A 76 3.68 18.53 -14.63
CA GLU A 76 5.00 19.04 -14.30
C GLU A 76 6.02 18.05 -14.85
N GLU A 77 6.44 18.28 -16.10
CA GLU A 77 7.75 17.81 -16.54
C GLU A 77 8.77 18.40 -15.56
N ALA A 78 9.41 17.53 -14.78
CA ALA A 78 10.59 17.93 -14.03
C ALA A 78 11.66 18.34 -15.06
N LEU A 79 11.99 19.63 -15.05
CA LEU A 79 13.19 20.19 -15.68
C LEU A 79 14.44 19.40 -15.29
#